data_AF-A0A420U013-F1
#
_entry.id   AF-A0A420U013-F1
#
_cell.length_a   1.000
_cell.length_b   1.000
_cell.length_c   1.000
_cell.angle_alpha   90.00
_cell.angle_beta   90.00
_cell.angle_gamma   90.00
#
_symmetry.space_group_name_H-M   'P 1'
#
loop_
_entity.id
_entity.type
_entity.pdbx_description
1 polymer ?
#
loop_
_entity_poly.entity_id
_entity_poly.type
_entity_poly.pdbx_seq_one_letter_code
_entity_poly.pdbx_strand_id
1 'polypeptide(L)'
;MLYELIAIVRVPSLSAHALELTEIRSDQAASPRIAQTVGSLVLKNGGVVRGLANWGVFSLPKPISVHQMKHTHGHYFVMRYDAASKVHQDVRNTLRLEPRMIRAAHVKLGDGKLESLARFGPPKWKTTGSEA
;
A
#
# COMPACT_ATOMS: atom_id res chain seq x y z
N MET A 1 9.21 -12.94 9.21
CA MET A 1 10.02 -11.71 9.09
C MET A 1 9.08 -10.54 8.90
N LEU A 2 9.47 -9.36 9.38
CA LEU A 2 8.68 -8.15 9.24
C LEU A 2 8.93 -7.49 7.88
N TYR A 3 7.85 -7.21 7.16
CA TYR A 3 7.87 -6.56 5.86
C TYR A 3 6.98 -5.32 5.86
N GLU A 4 7.36 -4.35 5.04
CA GLU A 4 6.55 -3.19 4.71
C GLU A 4 6.34 -3.13 3.20
N LEU A 5 5.07 -3.06 2.81
CA LEU A 5 4.61 -2.81 1.45
C LEU A 5 4.21 -1.35 1.35
N ILE A 6 4.82 -0.62 0.43
CA ILE A 6 4.39 0.71 -0.01
C ILE A 6 3.80 0.55 -1.41
N ALA A 7 2.50 0.74 -1.53
CA ALA A 7 1.76 0.54 -2.77
C ALA A 7 1.30 1.88 -3.34
N ILE A 8 1.48 2.05 -4.65
CA ILE A 8 1.00 3.17 -5.44
C ILE A 8 0.00 2.62 -6.44
N VAL A 9 -1.28 2.91 -6.22
CA VAL A 9 -2.38 2.41 -7.03
C VAL A 9 -2.88 3.50 -7.97
N ARG A 10 -3.32 3.09 -9.15
CA ARG A 10 -4.02 3.97 -10.08
C ARG A 10 -5.23 4.61 -9.40
N VAL A 11 -5.32 5.93 -9.52
CA VAL A 11 -6.54 6.68 -9.24
C VAL A 11 -7.42 6.59 -10.49
N PRO A 12 -8.69 6.16 -10.39
CA PRO A 12 -9.61 6.24 -11.52
C PRO A 12 -9.74 7.72 -11.93
N SER A 13 -9.78 7.98 -13.24
CA SER A 13 -9.99 9.32 -13.77
C SER A 13 -11.41 9.75 -13.41
N LEU A 14 -11.54 10.47 -12.31
CA LEU A 14 -12.75 11.19 -11.99
C LEU A 14 -12.76 12.43 -12.87
N SER A 15 -13.84 12.68 -13.60
CA SER A 15 -14.05 13.98 -14.23
C SER A 15 -13.94 15.05 -13.14
N ALA A 16 -13.45 16.24 -13.48
CA ALA A 16 -13.12 17.30 -12.52
C ALA A 16 -14.23 17.61 -11.49
N HIS A 17 -15.49 17.34 -11.84
CA HIS A 17 -16.67 17.52 -10.99
C HIS A 17 -16.83 16.49 -9.86
N ALA A 18 -16.14 15.35 -9.93
CA ALA A 18 -16.29 14.25 -8.98
C ALA A 18 -15.22 14.21 -7.89
N LEU A 19 -14.16 15.04 -7.99
CA LEU A 19 -13.10 15.13 -6.98
C LEU A 19 -13.62 15.69 -5.64
N GLU A 20 -14.59 16.60 -5.69
CA GLU A 20 -15.20 17.19 -4.48
C GLU A 20 -16.15 16.22 -3.74
N LEU A 21 -16.60 15.15 -4.41
CA LEU A 21 -17.55 14.15 -3.87
C LEU A 21 -16.89 12.83 -3.44
N THR A 22 -15.56 12.74 -3.50
CA THR A 22 -14.82 11.48 -3.28
C THR A 22 -14.76 10.97 -1.85
N GLU A 23 -15.17 11.77 -0.88
CA GLU A 23 -15.28 11.30 0.51
C GLU A 23 -16.35 10.18 0.65
N ILE A 24 -17.29 10.09 -0.31
CA ILE A 24 -18.51 9.26 -0.19
C ILE A 24 -18.42 7.90 -0.92
N ARG A 25 -17.44 7.66 -1.81
CA ARG A 25 -17.30 6.38 -2.56
C ARG A 25 -16.01 5.62 -2.24
N SER A 26 -15.67 5.56 -0.96
CA SER A 26 -14.47 4.87 -0.46
C SER A 26 -14.55 3.34 -0.61
N ASP A 27 -15.73 2.78 -0.85
CA ASP A 27 -16.01 1.34 -1.00
C ASP A 27 -15.58 0.75 -2.37
N GLN A 28 -15.57 1.55 -3.44
CA GLN A 28 -15.19 1.11 -4.80
C GLN A 28 -13.75 1.46 -5.19
N ALA A 29 -12.98 2.10 -4.32
CA ALA A 29 -11.62 2.48 -4.63
C ALA A 29 -10.73 1.24 -4.86
N ALA A 30 -9.84 1.31 -5.85
CA ALA A 30 -8.92 0.21 -6.19
C ALA A 30 -8.01 -0.15 -5.00
N SER A 31 -7.67 0.83 -4.17
CA SER A 31 -6.79 0.66 -3.01
C SER A 31 -7.37 -0.26 -1.93
N PRO A 32 -8.60 -0.05 -1.40
CA PRO A 32 -9.25 -0.98 -0.47
C PRO A 32 -9.24 -2.44 -0.94
N ARG A 33 -9.59 -2.69 -2.22
CA ARG A 33 -9.62 -4.06 -2.76
C ARG A 33 -8.23 -4.70 -2.80
N ILE A 34 -7.20 -3.97 -3.23
CA ILE A 34 -5.83 -4.48 -3.26
C ILE A 34 -5.31 -4.74 -1.84
N ALA A 35 -5.57 -3.82 -0.91
CA ALA A 35 -5.22 -4.01 0.50
C ALA A 35 -5.93 -5.25 1.08
N GLN A 36 -7.21 -5.46 0.77
CA GLN A 36 -7.95 -6.66 1.18
C GLN A 36 -7.36 -7.94 0.60
N THR A 37 -6.99 -7.95 -0.68
CA THR A 37 -6.34 -9.11 -1.33
C THR A 37 -5.02 -9.46 -0.64
N VAL A 38 -4.15 -8.47 -0.43
CA VAL A 38 -2.85 -8.68 0.24
C VAL A 38 -3.05 -9.13 1.69
N GLY A 39 -3.90 -8.44 2.44
CA GLY A 39 -4.19 -8.78 3.84
C GLY A 39 -4.75 -10.20 3.96
N SER A 40 -5.67 -10.59 3.07
CA SER A 40 -6.22 -11.94 3.03
C SER A 40 -5.15 -12.98 2.72
N LEU A 41 -4.26 -12.71 1.76
CA LEU A 41 -3.17 -13.61 1.40
C LEU A 41 -2.20 -13.81 2.58
N VAL A 42 -1.86 -12.73 3.30
CA VAL A 42 -1.02 -12.81 4.50
C VAL A 42 -1.71 -13.63 5.61
N LEU A 43 -2.94 -13.28 5.97
CA LEU A 43 -3.68 -13.91 7.06
C LEU A 43 -3.96 -15.40 6.80
N LYS A 44 -4.38 -15.75 5.58
CA LYS A 44 -4.65 -17.16 5.20
C LYS A 44 -3.42 -18.06 5.22
N ASN A 45 -2.22 -17.48 5.12
CA ASN A 45 -0.96 -18.22 5.15
C ASN A 45 -0.22 -18.06 6.50
N GLY A 46 -0.94 -17.76 7.59
CA GLY A 46 -0.39 -17.72 8.94
C GLY A 46 0.49 -16.49 9.24
N GLY A 47 0.45 -15.46 8.39
CA GLY A 47 1.06 -14.18 8.66
C GLY A 47 0.17 -13.27 9.51
N VAL A 48 0.76 -12.21 10.05
CA VAL A 48 0.07 -11.22 10.89
C VAL A 48 0.16 -9.85 10.25
N VAL A 49 -0.97 -9.17 10.06
CA VAL A 49 -1.00 -7.78 9.60
C VAL A 49 -0.88 -6.86 10.82
N ARG A 50 0.18 -6.04 10.88
CA ARG A 50 0.41 -5.09 11.98
C ARG A 50 -0.36 -3.79 11.83
N GLY A 51 -0.68 -3.41 10.59
CA GLY A 51 -1.47 -2.23 10.31
C GLY A 51 -1.47 -1.83 8.85
N LEU A 52 -2.45 -1.00 8.52
CA LEU A 52 -2.65 -0.39 7.22
C LEU A 52 -2.76 1.12 7.42
N ALA A 53 -1.98 1.88 6.67
CA ALA A 53 -2.07 3.34 6.65
C ALA A 53 -2.47 3.78 5.25
N ASN A 54 -3.61 4.46 5.15
CA ASN A 54 -3.99 5.17 3.94
C ASN A 54 -3.28 6.52 3.93
N TRP A 55 -2.47 6.80 2.90
CA TRP A 55 -1.81 8.09 2.74
C TRP A 55 -2.64 9.04 1.89
N GLY A 56 -3.46 8.52 0.97
CA GLY A 56 -4.29 9.30 0.06
C GLY A 56 -3.64 9.49 -1.32
N VAL A 57 -4.19 10.41 -2.11
CA VAL A 57 -3.73 10.69 -3.47
C VAL A 57 -2.66 11.79 -3.47
N PHE A 58 -1.51 11.51 -4.06
CA PHE A 58 -0.44 12.50 -4.27
C PHE A 58 0.10 12.43 -5.70
N SER A 59 0.78 13.50 -6.11
CA SER A 59 1.54 13.50 -7.35
C SER A 59 2.71 12.52 -7.27
N LEU A 60 2.94 11.81 -8.37
CA LEU A 60 4.11 10.93 -8.50
C LEU A 60 5.39 11.80 -8.61
N PRO A 61 6.55 11.33 -8.12
CA PRO A 61 7.82 12.07 -8.25
C PRO A 61 8.18 12.41 -9.70
N LYS A 62 7.71 11.59 -10.65
CA LYS A 62 7.74 11.84 -12.09
C LYS A 62 6.56 11.13 -12.75
N PRO A 63 6.11 11.56 -13.95
CA PRO A 63 5.12 10.81 -14.70
C PRO A 63 5.60 9.38 -15.01
N ILE A 64 4.74 8.39 -14.80
CA ILE A 64 5.04 6.97 -15.04
C ILE A 64 4.07 6.43 -16.09
N SER A 65 4.59 5.75 -17.11
CA SER A 65 3.79 5.01 -18.08
C SER A 65 3.82 3.52 -17.74
N VAL A 66 2.67 2.94 -17.42
CA VAL A 66 2.49 1.52 -17.10
C VAL A 66 1.10 1.08 -17.56
N HIS A 67 0.94 -0.18 -17.96
CA HIS A 67 -0.35 -0.71 -18.46
C HIS A 67 -1.01 0.18 -19.53
N GLN A 68 -0.20 0.69 -20.48
CA GLN A 68 -0.64 1.57 -21.58
C GLN A 68 -1.26 2.91 -21.14
N MET A 69 -1.01 3.37 -19.91
CA MET A 69 -1.51 4.65 -19.42
C MET A 69 -0.39 5.47 -18.79
N LYS A 70 -0.47 6.79 -18.95
CA LYS A 70 0.41 7.75 -18.28
C LYS A 70 -0.25 8.23 -16.99
N HIS A 71 0.46 8.05 -15.87
CA HIS A 71 0.01 8.47 -14.55
C HIS A 71 0.85 9.65 -14.06
N THR A 72 0.18 10.65 -13.49
CA THR A 72 0.79 11.78 -12.79
C THR A 72 0.47 11.78 -11.30
N HIS A 73 -0.57 11.05 -10.90
CA HIS A 73 -1.01 10.90 -9.51
C HIS A 73 -1.23 9.42 -9.20
N GLY A 74 -1.04 9.06 -7.93
CA GLY A 74 -1.28 7.72 -7.42
C GLY A 74 -1.91 7.79 -6.02
N HIS A 75 -2.72 6.79 -5.69
CA HIS A 75 -3.21 6.58 -4.34
C HIS A 75 -2.20 5.74 -3.57
N TYR A 76 -1.64 6.29 -2.51
CA TYR A 76 -0.61 5.68 -1.69
C TYR A 76 -1.24 4.99 -0.48
N PHE A 77 -0.81 3.77 -0.23
CA PHE A 77 -1.07 3.11 1.05
C PHE A 77 0.12 2.27 1.47
N VAL A 78 0.23 2.07 2.78
CA VAL A 78 1.28 1.23 3.38
C VAL A 78 0.65 0.12 4.20
N MET A 79 1.12 -1.10 3.99
CA MET A 79 0.76 -2.24 4.82
C MET A 79 2.02 -2.83 5.44
N ARG A 80 2.01 -2.97 6.77
CA ARG A 80 3.08 -3.64 7.51
C ARG A 80 2.58 -4.99 8.01
N TYR A 81 3.37 -6.04 7.80
CA TYR A 81 2.97 -7.40 8.17
C TYR A 81 4.18 -8.28 8.47
N ASP A 82 4.00 -9.27 9.35
CA ASP A 82 4.91 -10.38 9.51
C ASP A 82 4.44 -11.56 8.66
N ALA A 83 5.35 -12.13 7.88
CA ALA A 83 5.08 -13.34 7.13
C ALA A 83 6.34 -14.17 6.91
N ALA A 84 6.16 -15.42 6.50
CA ALA A 84 7.23 -16.23 5.94
C ALA A 84 7.71 -15.62 4.60
N SER A 85 8.98 -15.83 4.25
CA SER A 85 9.56 -15.29 3.01
C SER A 85 8.82 -15.78 1.76
N LYS A 86 8.31 -17.02 1.77
CA LYS A 86 7.48 -17.57 0.68
C LYS A 86 6.18 -16.77 0.49
N VAL A 87 5.47 -16.49 1.58
CA VAL A 87 4.22 -15.71 1.55
C VAL A 87 4.49 -14.28 1.07
N HIS A 88 5.60 -13.67 1.51
CA HIS A 88 6.01 -12.36 1.00
C HIS A 88 6.28 -12.38 -0.51
N GLN A 89 6.92 -13.44 -1.01
CA GLN A 89 7.13 -13.61 -2.45
C GLN A 89 5.81 -13.76 -3.21
N ASP A 90 4.85 -14.48 -2.64
CA ASP A 90 3.50 -14.63 -3.23
C ASP A 90 2.78 -13.27 -3.30
N VAL A 91 2.86 -12.46 -2.24
CA VAL A 91 2.35 -11.07 -2.26
C VAL A 91 3.00 -10.26 -3.39
N ARG A 92 4.33 -10.32 -3.56
CA ARG A 92 5.03 -9.63 -4.65
C ARG A 92 4.54 -10.08 -6.02
N ASN A 93 4.36 -11.38 -6.20
CA ASN A 93 3.88 -11.95 -7.46
C ASN A 93 2.44 -11.51 -7.77
N THR A 94 1.55 -11.56 -6.78
CA THR A 94 0.16 -11.09 -6.92
C THR A 94 0.11 -9.61 -7.30
N LEU A 95 0.86 -8.75 -6.61
CA LEU A 95 0.84 -7.30 -6.88
C LEU A 95 1.48 -6.93 -8.22
N ARG A 96 2.43 -7.72 -8.72
CA ARG A 96 3.03 -7.51 -10.05
C ARG A 96 2.02 -7.76 -11.18
N LEU A 97 1.04 -8.63 -10.95
CA LEU A 97 -0.01 -8.97 -11.92
C LEU A 97 -1.24 -8.06 -11.80
N GLU A 98 -1.31 -7.22 -10.77
CA GLU A 98 -2.45 -6.35 -10.51
C GLU A 98 -2.47 -5.16 -11.50
N PRO A 99 -3.42 -5.09 -12.46
CA PRO A 99 -3.39 -4.07 -13.52
C PRO A 99 -3.66 -2.65 -13.03
N ARG A 100 -4.18 -2.51 -11.80
CA ARG A 100 -4.42 -1.22 -11.14
C ARG A 100 -3.19 -0.75 -10.35
N MET A 101 -2.15 -1.57 -10.24
CA MET A 101 -0.91 -1.21 -9.56
C MET A 101 -0.05 -0.32 -10.47
N ILE A 102 0.37 0.85 -9.98
CA ILE A 102 1.39 1.66 -10.67
C ILE A 102 2.77 1.18 -10.25
N ARG A 103 2.98 0.98 -8.95
CA ARG A 103 4.25 0.52 -8.38
C ARG A 103 4.02 -0.05 -6.98
N ALA A 104 4.68 -1.16 -6.68
CA ALA A 104 4.78 -1.69 -5.32
C ALA A 104 6.27 -1.72 -4.90
N ALA A 105 6.57 -1.14 -3.76
CA ALA A 105 7.88 -1.24 -3.12
C ALA A 105 7.75 -2.09 -1.86
N HIS A 106 8.75 -2.95 -1.63
CA HIS A 106 8.76 -3.90 -0.53
C HIS A 106 10.08 -3.78 0.22
N VAL A 107 10.00 -3.63 1.53
CA VAL A 107 11.18 -3.49 2.40
C VAL A 107 11.09 -4.54 3.51
N LYS A 108 12.19 -5.27 3.75
CA LYS A 108 12.34 -6.07 4.97
C LYS A 108 12.76 -5.13 6.10
N LEU A 109 11.96 -5.06 7.15
CA LEU A 109 12.23 -4.20 8.29
C LEU A 109 12.98 -4.93 9.40
N GLY A 110 13.73 -4.15 10.18
CA GLY A 110 14.51 -4.63 11.31
C GLY A 110 15.80 -5.33 10.92
N ASP A 111 16.60 -5.63 11.92
CA ASP A 111 17.89 -6.33 11.82
C ASP A 111 17.78 -7.84 12.11
N GLY A 112 16.55 -8.34 12.29
CA GLY A 112 16.27 -9.73 12.64
C GLY A 112 16.31 -10.02 14.14
N LYS A 113 16.59 -9.04 15.00
CA LYS A 113 16.53 -9.20 16.46
C LYS A 113 15.14 -8.92 17.00
N LEU A 114 14.73 -9.66 18.03
CA LEU A 114 13.40 -9.52 18.63
C LEU A 114 13.16 -8.12 19.22
N GLU A 115 14.18 -7.55 19.88
CA GLU A 115 14.08 -6.25 20.52
C GLU A 115 13.75 -5.13 19.53
N SER A 116 14.38 -5.13 18.35
CA SER A 116 14.10 -4.15 17.30
C SER A 116 12.72 -4.40 16.70
N LEU A 117 12.38 -5.66 16.43
CA LEU A 117 11.11 -6.07 15.83
C LEU A 117 9.90 -5.72 16.70
N ALA A 118 10.00 -5.86 18.03
CA ALA A 118 8.91 -5.57 18.95
C ALA A 118 8.51 -4.09 18.97
N ARG A 119 9.42 -3.17 18.63
CA ARG A 119 9.18 -1.72 18.62
C ARG A 119 8.39 -1.25 17.40
N PHE A 120 8.28 -2.07 16.34
CA PHE A 120 7.54 -1.69 15.14
C PHE A 120 6.03 -1.87 15.33
N GLY A 121 5.33 -0.76 15.59
CA GLY A 121 3.87 -0.70 15.56
C GLY A 121 3.28 -0.62 14.14
N PRO A 122 2.01 -0.17 13.98
CA PRO A 122 1.42 0.10 12.68
C PRO A 122 2.22 1.17 11.91
N PRO A 123 2.19 1.17 10.56
CA PRO A 123 2.81 2.22 9.78
C PRO A 123 2.15 3.57 10.11
N LYS A 124 2.97 4.59 10.39
CA LYS A 124 2.47 5.94 10.72
C LYS A 124 2.64 6.85 9.50
N TRP A 125 1.56 7.48 9.08
CA TRP A 125 1.60 8.58 8.12
C TRP A 125 1.51 9.89 8.89
N LYS A 126 2.41 10.83 8.64
CA LYS A 126 2.34 12.17 9.23
C LYS A 126 1.48 13.06 8.34
N THR A 127 0.16 12.94 8.46
CA THR A 127 -0.74 13.99 7.97
C THR A 127 -0.76 15.11 9.01
N THR A 128 -0.03 16.18 8.69
CA THR A 128 -0.14 17.53 9.30
C THR A 128 0.46 17.70 10.72
N GLY A 129 1.54 18.50 10.79
CA GLY A 129 1.94 19.32 11.94
C GLY A 129 1.94 18.72 13.35
N SER A 130 2.85 17.80 13.67
CA SER A 130 3.40 17.81 15.04
C SER A 130 4.62 18.73 14.99
N GLU A 131 4.46 19.94 15.51
CA GLU A 131 5.53 20.89 15.76
C GLU A 131 6.72 20.20 16.43
N ALA A 132 7.91 20.49 15.89
CA ALA A 132 9.17 20.28 16.55
C ALA A 132 9.45 21.49 17.45
#